data_AF-A0A6C7T913-F1
#
_entry.id   AF-A0A6C7T913-F1
#
_cell.length_a   1.000
_cell.length_b   1.000
_cell.length_c   1.000
_cell.angle_alpha   90.00
_cell.angle_beta   90.00
_cell.angle_gamma   90.00
#
_symmetry.space_group_name_H-M   'P 1'
#
loop_
_entity.id
_entity.type
_entity.pdbx_description
1 polymer ?
#
loop_
_entity_poly.entity_id
_entity_poly.type
_entity_poly.pdbx_seq_one_letter_code
_entity_poly.pdbx_strand_id
1 'polypeptide(L)'
;AETLDTSGHHEIGHNLYKTNLDTNKDTNKDTSMLDFSSTNFSQNVLQKQNQDIVANASEFLVSNGNSGKIPLEAETIKLISLWSANDPKKMEKMIGIIFNAKKASETFITQQTGKPTTIFLDNYEDLQHDITVSLRRTFNAIRNKQDKKQKVNPENYIFGAMRNTFEVWYSEYLQSLS
;
A
#
# COMPACT_ATOMS: atom_id res chain seq x y z
N ALA A 1 21.72 31.03 -58.83
CA ALA A 1 21.56 30.86 -57.38
C ALA A 1 20.07 30.67 -57.14
N GLU A 2 19.70 29.45 -56.78
CA GLU A 2 18.31 29.03 -56.62
C GLU A 2 17.88 29.34 -55.18
N THR A 3 16.73 29.98 -55.04
CA THR A 3 16.09 30.34 -53.78
C THR A 3 15.27 29.16 -53.26
N LEU A 4 15.43 28.80 -51.99
CA LEU A 4 14.44 28.01 -51.25
C LEU A 4 14.14 28.75 -49.94
N ASP A 5 12.94 29.34 -49.91
CA ASP A 5 12.33 29.89 -48.70
C ASP A 5 11.52 28.80 -47.97
N THR A 6 11.41 29.08 -46.69
CA THR A 6 10.90 28.43 -45.48
C THR A 6 9.64 27.55 -45.52
N SER A 7 9.65 26.54 -44.67
CA SER A 7 8.51 26.13 -43.83
C SER A 7 9.06 25.29 -42.65
N GLY A 8 8.70 25.45 -41.38
CA GLY A 8 7.78 26.33 -40.69
C GLY A 8 7.84 25.99 -39.19
N HIS A 9 7.63 27.00 -38.35
CA HIS A 9 7.27 26.95 -36.93
C HIS A 9 8.20 26.23 -35.92
N HIS A 10 9.04 27.07 -35.29
CA HIS A 10 9.66 26.82 -34.01
C HIS A 10 8.64 27.15 -32.90
N GLU A 11 7.95 26.14 -32.36
CA GLU A 11 7.19 26.30 -31.12
C GLU A 11 7.99 25.69 -29.96
N ILE A 12 8.85 26.51 -29.38
CA ILE A 12 9.27 26.37 -27.98
C ILE A 12 8.02 26.65 -27.13
N GLY A 13 7.34 25.58 -26.72
CA GLY A 13 6.15 25.62 -25.88
C GLY A 13 6.39 24.94 -24.54
N HIS A 14 6.89 25.73 -23.58
CA HIS A 14 6.68 25.62 -22.13
C HIS A 14 6.67 24.23 -21.45
N ASN A 15 7.78 23.97 -20.74
CA ASN A 15 7.82 23.13 -19.54
C ASN A 15 6.75 23.61 -18.52
N LEU A 16 5.66 22.87 -18.39
CA LEU A 16 4.74 22.97 -17.26
C LEU A 16 4.69 21.59 -16.59
N TYR A 17 5.45 21.48 -15.51
CA TYR A 17 5.46 20.39 -14.56
C TYR A 17 4.05 19.87 -14.28
N LYS A 18 3.71 18.70 -14.84
CA LYS A 18 2.80 17.76 -14.21
C LYS A 18 3.63 16.58 -13.74
N THR A 19 3.91 16.59 -12.44
CA THR A 19 4.55 15.51 -11.70
C THR A 19 3.70 14.23 -11.81
N ASN A 20 3.85 13.49 -12.90
CA ASN A 20 3.72 12.05 -12.84
C ASN A 20 5.03 11.57 -12.25
N LEU A 21 5.02 11.09 -11.01
CA LEU A 21 6.06 10.16 -10.58
C LEU A 21 6.17 9.11 -11.69
N ASP A 22 7.37 8.94 -12.22
CA ASP A 22 7.71 8.11 -13.37
C ASP A 22 7.11 6.69 -13.26
N THR A 23 5.88 6.51 -13.77
CA THR A 23 5.22 5.20 -13.94
C THR A 23 5.39 4.68 -15.37
N ASN A 24 6.22 5.30 -16.20
CA ASN A 24 6.37 4.97 -17.63
C ASN A 24 7.78 4.48 -17.99
N LYS A 25 8.41 3.69 -17.11
CA LYS A 25 9.60 2.90 -17.51
C LYS A 25 9.28 1.68 -18.37
N ASP A 26 8.00 1.29 -18.48
CA ASP A 26 7.55 0.18 -19.35
C ASP A 26 7.33 0.63 -20.82
N THR A 27 8.22 1.48 -21.34
CA THR A 27 8.16 1.97 -22.74
C THR A 27 9.16 1.28 -23.66
N ASN A 28 9.95 0.34 -23.14
CA ASN A 28 10.91 -0.42 -23.92
C ASN A 28 10.23 -1.44 -24.85
N LYS A 29 10.02 -1.02 -26.10
CA LYS A 29 9.38 -1.81 -27.16
C LYS A 29 10.16 -3.08 -27.52
N ASP A 30 11.48 -3.09 -27.33
CA ASP A 30 12.33 -4.24 -27.68
C ASP A 30 12.16 -5.41 -26.70
N THR A 31 11.55 -5.16 -25.52
CA THR A 31 11.29 -6.18 -24.49
C THR A 31 9.81 -6.59 -24.36
N SER A 32 8.92 -6.06 -25.22
CA SER A 32 7.46 -6.15 -25.07
C SER A 32 6.82 -7.42 -25.69
N MET A 33 7.53 -8.56 -25.71
CA MET A 33 7.06 -9.77 -26.40
C MET A 33 6.26 -10.75 -25.52
N LEU A 34 6.32 -10.62 -24.19
CA LEU A 34 5.63 -11.52 -23.27
C LEU A 34 4.22 -11.01 -22.97
N ASP A 35 3.22 -11.88 -23.17
CA ASP A 35 1.82 -11.59 -22.82
C ASP A 35 1.38 -12.42 -21.60
N PHE A 36 1.45 -11.80 -20.43
CA PHE A 36 0.99 -12.35 -19.16
C PHE A 36 -0.49 -12.05 -18.89
N SER A 37 -1.28 -11.65 -19.89
CA SER A 37 -2.71 -11.41 -19.72
C SER A 37 -3.39 -12.62 -19.09
N SER A 38 -4.28 -12.37 -18.12
CA SER A 38 -5.05 -13.42 -17.46
C SER A 38 -5.91 -14.23 -18.44
N THR A 39 -6.22 -13.68 -19.62
CA THR A 39 -6.97 -14.38 -20.69
C THR A 39 -6.22 -15.58 -21.26
N ASN A 40 -4.90 -15.63 -21.11
CA ASN A 40 -4.05 -16.72 -21.62
C ASN A 40 -3.98 -17.92 -20.67
N PHE A 41 -4.58 -17.82 -19.47
CA PHE A 41 -4.49 -18.84 -18.45
C PHE A 41 -5.87 -19.42 -18.12
N SER A 42 -5.91 -20.72 -17.86
CA SER A 42 -7.12 -21.35 -17.32
C SER A 42 -7.40 -20.86 -15.88
N GLN A 43 -8.66 -20.94 -15.46
CA GLN A 43 -9.05 -20.54 -14.11
C GLN A 43 -8.30 -21.29 -13.01
N ASN A 44 -7.98 -22.59 -13.19
CA ASN A 44 -7.22 -23.37 -12.22
C ASN A 44 -5.77 -22.87 -12.09
N VAL A 45 -5.15 -22.47 -13.21
CA VAL A 45 -3.79 -21.91 -13.21
C VAL A 45 -3.78 -20.56 -12.51
N LEU A 46 -4.74 -19.67 -12.82
CA LEU A 46 -4.87 -18.38 -12.13
C LEU A 46 -5.08 -18.54 -10.62
N GLN A 47 -5.89 -19.51 -10.20
CA GLN A 47 -6.09 -19.80 -8.77
C GLN A 47 -4.80 -20.25 -8.07
N LYS A 48 -4.02 -21.12 -8.71
CA LYS A 48 -2.71 -21.56 -8.18
C LYS A 48 -1.72 -20.40 -8.10
N GLN A 49 -1.66 -19.55 -9.13
CA GLN A 49 -0.82 -18.36 -9.13
C GLN A 49 -1.21 -17.38 -8.00
N ASN A 50 -2.50 -17.11 -7.86
CA ASN A 50 -3.00 -16.23 -6.80
C ASN A 50 -2.74 -16.79 -5.40
N GLN A 51 -2.91 -18.10 -5.21
CA GLN A 51 -2.59 -18.76 -3.96
C GLN A 51 -1.09 -18.67 -3.63
N ASP A 52 -0.23 -18.88 -4.61
CA ASP A 52 1.23 -18.77 -4.45
C ASP A 52 1.66 -17.36 -4.06
N ILE A 53 1.15 -16.33 -4.76
CA ILE A 53 1.43 -14.92 -4.45
C ILE A 53 1.03 -14.58 -3.00
N VAL A 54 -0.16 -15.00 -2.57
CA VAL A 54 -0.67 -14.68 -1.23
C VAL A 54 0.09 -15.47 -0.16
N ALA A 55 0.42 -16.74 -0.40
CA ALA A 55 1.12 -17.59 0.56
C ALA A 55 2.56 -17.12 0.81
N ASN A 56 3.25 -16.66 -0.23
CA ASN A 56 4.65 -16.23 -0.16
C ASN A 56 4.81 -14.71 0.03
N ALA A 57 3.72 -13.98 0.22
CA ALA A 57 3.72 -12.51 0.34
C ALA A 57 4.72 -11.99 1.37
N SER A 58 4.83 -12.64 2.54
CA SER A 58 5.76 -12.18 3.57
C SER A 58 7.22 -12.30 3.16
N GLU A 59 7.57 -13.23 2.26
CA GLU A 59 8.95 -13.44 1.83
C GLU A 59 9.45 -12.33 0.87
N PHE A 60 8.60 -11.90 -0.06
CA PHE A 60 8.99 -10.90 -1.07
C PHE A 60 8.56 -9.47 -0.76
N LEU A 61 7.59 -9.26 0.15
CA LEU A 61 7.20 -7.92 0.62
C LEU A 61 8.06 -7.46 1.81
N VAL A 62 8.47 -8.40 2.66
CA VAL A 62 9.24 -8.14 3.89
C VAL A 62 10.57 -8.88 3.80
N SER A 63 11.61 -8.21 3.34
CA SER A 63 12.94 -8.81 3.24
C SER A 63 13.70 -8.64 4.55
N ASN A 64 13.95 -9.74 5.26
CA ASN A 64 14.90 -9.83 6.37
C ASN A 64 16.33 -9.52 5.87
N GLY A 65 16.71 -8.24 5.81
CA GLY A 65 18.09 -7.80 5.62
C GLY A 65 18.50 -7.32 4.23
N ASN A 66 17.58 -7.16 3.27
CA ASN A 66 17.86 -6.48 2.00
C ASN A 66 16.60 -5.79 1.46
N SER A 67 16.43 -4.50 1.80
CA SER A 67 15.46 -3.58 1.18
C SER A 67 14.04 -4.17 1.01
N GLY A 68 13.40 -4.52 2.12
CA GLY A 68 11.96 -4.84 2.12
C GLY A 68 11.17 -3.71 1.42
N LYS A 69 10.22 -4.08 0.57
CA LYS A 69 9.45 -3.10 -0.23
C LYS A 69 8.41 -2.36 0.59
N ILE A 70 8.02 -2.92 1.74
CA ILE A 70 6.92 -2.44 2.56
C ILE A 70 7.39 -2.39 4.03
N PRO A 71 7.24 -1.25 4.73
CA PRO A 71 7.70 -1.10 6.11
C PRO A 71 6.67 -1.66 7.11
N LEU A 72 6.42 -2.96 7.02
CA LEU A 72 5.56 -3.74 7.91
C LEU A 72 6.27 -5.04 8.26
N GLU A 73 6.06 -5.55 9.47
CA GLU A 73 6.65 -6.82 9.88
C GLU A 73 6.02 -8.02 9.15
N ALA A 74 6.77 -9.12 9.07
CA ALA A 74 6.36 -10.32 8.36
C ALA A 74 5.04 -10.91 8.89
N GLU A 75 4.79 -10.78 10.21
CA GLU A 75 3.56 -11.27 10.83
C GLU A 75 2.33 -10.45 10.40
N THR A 76 2.47 -9.14 10.18
CA THR A 76 1.38 -8.33 9.61
C THR A 76 1.00 -8.86 8.24
N ILE A 77 1.98 -9.12 7.37
CA ILE A 77 1.73 -9.61 6.01
C ILE A 77 1.12 -11.02 6.03
N LYS A 78 1.63 -11.94 6.84
CA LYS A 78 1.04 -13.28 7.03
C LYS A 78 -0.43 -13.19 7.44
N LEU A 79 -0.75 -12.28 8.36
CA LEU A 79 -2.12 -12.08 8.81
C LEU A 79 -3.00 -11.53 7.67
N ILE A 80 -2.53 -10.55 6.88
CA ILE A 80 -3.27 -10.06 5.71
C ILE A 80 -3.48 -11.19 4.69
N SER A 81 -2.47 -12.03 4.44
CA SER A 81 -2.57 -13.16 3.52
C SER A 81 -3.70 -14.13 3.91
N LEU A 82 -3.79 -14.48 5.19
CA LEU A 82 -4.87 -15.35 5.71
C LEU A 82 -6.27 -14.78 5.46
N TRP A 83 -6.42 -13.46 5.49
CA TRP A 83 -7.70 -12.76 5.31
C TRP A 83 -7.99 -12.36 3.87
N SER A 84 -7.05 -12.59 2.96
CA SER A 84 -7.17 -12.24 1.55
C SER A 84 -7.91 -13.29 0.74
N ALA A 85 -8.21 -14.47 1.29
CA ALA A 85 -8.90 -15.57 0.61
C ALA A 85 -8.25 -15.93 -0.75
N ASN A 86 -6.92 -16.03 -0.78
CA ASN A 86 -6.12 -16.27 -2.00
C ASN A 86 -6.39 -15.25 -3.12
N ASP A 87 -6.73 -14.01 -2.79
CA ASP A 87 -6.95 -12.93 -3.75
C ASP A 87 -5.91 -11.81 -3.53
N PRO A 88 -4.89 -11.71 -4.40
CA PRO A 88 -3.87 -10.67 -4.32
C PRO A 88 -4.43 -9.25 -4.31
N LYS A 89 -5.58 -9.00 -4.96
CA LYS A 89 -6.20 -7.66 -4.98
C LYS A 89 -6.77 -7.30 -3.62
N LYS A 90 -7.30 -8.28 -2.87
CA LYS A 90 -7.75 -8.06 -1.48
C LYS A 90 -6.58 -7.78 -0.55
N MET A 91 -5.47 -8.50 -0.74
CA MET A 91 -4.22 -8.27 0.00
C MET A 91 -3.71 -6.85 -0.22
N GLU A 92 -3.55 -6.45 -1.49
CA GLU A 92 -3.12 -5.11 -1.89
C GLU A 92 -4.05 -4.04 -1.29
N LYS A 93 -5.36 -4.24 -1.38
CA LYS A 93 -6.35 -3.31 -0.83
C LYS A 93 -6.23 -3.15 0.69
N MET A 94 -6.01 -4.24 1.43
CA MET A 94 -5.82 -4.19 2.88
C MET A 94 -4.55 -3.44 3.27
N ILE A 95 -3.44 -3.68 2.56
CA ILE A 95 -2.19 -2.93 2.75
C ILE A 95 -2.42 -1.43 2.46
N GLY A 96 -3.11 -1.11 1.36
CA GLY A 96 -3.47 0.26 1.01
C GLY A 96 -4.31 0.96 2.08
N ILE A 97 -5.26 0.26 2.71
CA ILE A 97 -6.06 0.80 3.81
C ILE A 97 -5.18 1.18 5.02
N ILE A 98 -4.19 0.36 5.37
CA ILE A 98 -3.24 0.64 6.46
C ILE A 98 -2.47 1.93 6.15
N PHE A 99 -1.91 2.06 4.95
CA PHE A 99 -1.16 3.26 4.57
C PHE A 99 -2.02 4.51 4.42
N ASN A 100 -3.25 4.37 3.94
CA ASN A 100 -4.21 5.48 3.91
C ASN A 100 -4.55 5.95 5.33
N ALA A 101 -4.71 5.02 6.28
CA ALA A 101 -4.94 5.35 7.69
C ALA A 101 -3.73 6.05 8.33
N LYS A 102 -2.49 5.60 8.03
CA LYS A 102 -1.26 6.29 8.43
C LYS A 102 -1.24 7.73 7.91
N LYS A 103 -1.47 7.93 6.61
CA LYS A 103 -1.47 9.25 5.99
C LYS A 103 -2.53 10.18 6.58
N ALA A 104 -3.72 9.64 6.85
CA ALA A 104 -4.79 10.39 7.52
C ALA A 104 -4.39 10.80 8.95
N SER A 105 -3.72 9.92 9.69
CA SER A 105 -3.23 10.19 11.05
C SER A 105 -2.14 11.26 11.04
N GLU A 106 -1.15 11.16 10.15
CA GLU A 106 -0.11 12.19 9.97
C GLU A 106 -0.70 13.57 9.67
N THR A 107 -1.72 13.62 8.80
CA THR A 107 -2.45 14.85 8.47
C THR A 107 -3.15 15.42 9.70
N PHE A 108 -3.87 14.58 10.44
CA PHE A 108 -4.57 14.97 11.65
C PHE A 108 -3.61 15.49 12.73
N ILE A 109 -2.52 14.77 13.00
CA ILE A 109 -1.51 15.15 13.98
C ILE A 109 -0.83 16.48 13.59
N THR A 110 -0.52 16.65 12.30
CA THR A 110 0.04 17.92 11.80
C THR A 110 -0.90 19.09 12.08
N GLN A 111 -2.20 18.90 11.88
CA GLN A 111 -3.21 19.91 12.16
C GLN A 111 -3.33 20.21 13.67
N GLN A 112 -3.24 19.20 14.53
CA GLN A 112 -3.34 19.38 15.99
C GLN A 112 -2.10 20.05 16.59
N THR A 113 -0.91 19.72 16.08
CA THR A 113 0.37 20.17 16.67
C THR A 113 0.95 21.41 15.97
N GLY A 114 0.47 21.75 14.78
CA GLY A 114 1.06 22.77 13.91
C GLY A 114 2.41 22.38 13.32
N LYS A 115 2.87 21.14 13.50
CA LYS A 115 4.18 20.66 13.03
C LYS A 115 4.01 19.57 11.96
N PRO A 116 4.68 19.69 10.80
CA PRO A 116 4.69 18.63 9.81
C PRO A 116 5.10 17.30 10.43
N THR A 117 4.24 16.29 10.32
CA THR A 117 4.44 14.98 10.93
C THR A 117 4.57 13.91 9.84
N THR A 118 5.64 13.12 9.92
CA THR A 118 5.84 11.92 9.10
C THR A 118 6.27 10.78 10.01
N ILE A 119 5.56 9.65 9.93
CA ILE A 119 5.88 8.43 10.67
C ILE A 119 6.70 7.52 9.75
N PHE A 120 7.96 7.25 10.12
CA PHE A 120 8.82 6.31 9.40
C PHE A 120 8.74 4.94 10.07
N LEU A 121 7.88 4.05 9.56
CA LEU A 121 7.55 2.78 10.22
C LEU A 121 8.76 1.88 10.46
N ASP A 122 9.76 1.92 9.57
CA ASP A 122 11.01 1.15 9.71
C ASP A 122 11.80 1.51 10.97
N ASN A 123 11.53 2.67 11.58
CA ASN A 123 12.24 3.15 12.77
C ASN A 123 11.57 2.73 14.08
N TYR A 124 10.37 2.13 14.04
CA TYR A 124 9.53 1.91 15.22
C TYR A 124 8.98 0.47 15.24
N GLU A 125 9.76 -0.45 15.80
CA GLU A 125 9.37 -1.87 15.93
C GLU A 125 8.11 -2.06 16.81
N ASP A 126 7.97 -1.24 17.85
CA ASP A 126 6.81 -1.20 18.74
C ASP A 126 5.52 -0.82 17.99
N LEU A 127 5.57 0.21 17.14
CA LEU A 127 4.45 0.59 16.28
C LEU A 127 4.11 -0.51 15.26
N GLN A 128 5.11 -1.15 14.67
CA GLN A 128 4.87 -2.28 13.75
C GLN A 128 4.14 -3.42 14.47
N HIS A 129 4.54 -3.73 15.71
CA HIS A 129 3.86 -4.70 16.56
C HIS A 129 2.40 -4.27 16.87
N ASP A 130 2.17 -3.01 17.23
CA ASP A 130 0.83 -2.49 17.52
C ASP A 130 -0.10 -2.56 16.31
N ILE A 131 0.41 -2.32 15.11
CA ILE A 131 -0.33 -2.51 13.84
C ILE A 131 -0.79 -3.97 13.73
N THR A 132 0.11 -4.95 13.92
CA THR A 132 -0.23 -6.38 13.85
C THR A 132 -1.30 -6.76 14.87
N VAL A 133 -1.13 -6.33 16.12
CA VAL A 133 -2.07 -6.64 17.20
C VAL A 133 -3.44 -6.02 16.93
N SER A 134 -3.46 -4.75 16.55
CA SER A 134 -4.69 -4.01 16.23
C SER A 134 -5.41 -4.62 15.03
N LEU A 135 -4.68 -5.04 14.00
CA LEU A 135 -5.25 -5.71 12.83
C LEU A 135 -5.87 -7.07 13.21
N ARG A 136 -5.19 -7.85 14.06
CA ARG A 136 -5.72 -9.14 14.56
C ARG A 136 -7.00 -8.97 15.37
N ARG A 137 -7.05 -7.98 16.26
CA ARG A 137 -8.25 -7.62 17.04
C ARG A 137 -9.39 -7.20 16.12
N THR A 138 -9.09 -6.39 15.11
CA THR A 138 -10.04 -5.91 14.12
C THR A 138 -10.65 -7.05 13.32
N PHE A 139 -9.82 -7.94 12.79
CA PHE A 139 -10.28 -9.13 12.08
C PHE A 139 -11.17 -10.02 12.93
N ASN A 140 -10.80 -10.25 14.19
CA ASN A 140 -11.66 -10.96 15.13
C ASN A 140 -13.02 -10.25 15.33
N ALA A 141 -13.02 -8.93 15.48
CA ALA A 141 -14.25 -8.15 15.63
C ALA A 141 -15.16 -8.22 14.39
N ILE A 142 -14.58 -8.14 13.18
CA ILE A 142 -15.31 -8.26 11.91
C ILE A 142 -15.99 -9.63 11.81
N ARG A 143 -15.26 -10.72 12.06
CA ARG A 143 -15.81 -12.07 12.03
C ARG A 143 -16.91 -12.26 13.06
N ASN A 144 -16.70 -11.83 14.30
CA ASN A 144 -17.75 -11.88 15.33
C ASN A 144 -19.03 -11.12 14.94
N LYS A 145 -18.90 -9.99 14.23
CA LYS A 145 -20.07 -9.25 13.70
C LYS A 145 -20.77 -10.04 12.60
N GLN A 146 -20.02 -10.62 11.67
CA GLN A 146 -20.56 -11.44 10.58
C GLN A 146 -21.26 -12.70 11.10
N ASP A 147 -20.67 -13.41 12.06
CA ASP A 147 -21.24 -14.60 12.69
C ASP A 147 -22.58 -14.27 13.39
N LYS A 148 -22.67 -13.08 13.97
CA LYS A 148 -23.90 -12.54 14.57
C LYS A 148 -24.86 -11.90 13.56
N LYS A 149 -24.59 -12.02 12.25
CA LYS A 149 -25.38 -11.41 11.16
C LYS A 149 -25.54 -9.88 11.28
N GLN A 150 -24.58 -9.21 11.90
CA GLN A 150 -24.57 -7.76 12.03
C GLN A 150 -23.95 -7.11 10.78
N LYS A 151 -24.49 -5.96 10.38
CA LYS A 151 -23.91 -5.16 9.29
C LYS A 151 -22.52 -4.65 9.72
N VAL A 152 -21.52 -4.91 8.90
CA VAL A 152 -20.16 -4.39 9.05
C VAL A 152 -19.60 -4.04 7.68
N ASN A 153 -18.90 -2.91 7.59
CA ASN A 153 -18.03 -2.60 6.45
C ASN A 153 -16.60 -2.90 6.89
N PRO A 154 -15.98 -4.01 6.44
CA PRO A 154 -14.63 -4.39 6.86
C PRO A 154 -13.59 -3.31 6.56
N GLU A 155 -13.68 -2.65 5.40
CA GLU A 155 -12.70 -1.65 4.98
C GLU A 155 -12.71 -0.43 5.90
N ASN A 156 -13.90 0.10 6.19
CA ASN A 156 -14.04 1.22 7.12
C ASN A 156 -13.60 0.84 8.54
N TYR A 157 -13.87 -0.40 8.95
CA TYR A 157 -13.50 -0.87 10.29
C TYR A 157 -11.98 -1.02 10.43
N ILE A 158 -11.30 -1.59 9.43
CA ILE A 158 -9.84 -1.68 9.37
C ILE A 158 -9.24 -0.27 9.34
N PHE A 159 -9.74 0.61 8.47
CA PHE A 159 -9.26 2.00 8.38
C PHE A 159 -9.33 2.71 9.73
N GLY A 160 -10.50 2.65 10.40
CA GLY A 160 -10.70 3.30 11.69
C GLY A 160 -9.78 2.75 12.78
N ALA A 161 -9.61 1.43 12.85
CA ALA A 161 -8.72 0.79 13.83
C ALA A 161 -7.25 1.16 13.60
N MET A 162 -6.78 1.12 12.35
CA MET A 162 -5.40 1.50 12.01
C MET A 162 -5.14 2.97 12.30
N ARG A 163 -6.07 3.86 11.94
CA ARG A 163 -5.98 5.29 12.23
C ARG A 163 -5.82 5.55 13.73
N ASN A 164 -6.69 4.93 14.54
CA ASN A 164 -6.60 5.02 15.99
C ASN A 164 -5.25 4.48 16.52
N THR A 165 -4.73 3.40 15.92
CA THR A 165 -3.43 2.82 16.32
C THR A 165 -2.30 3.83 16.12
N PHE A 166 -2.23 4.48 14.96
CA PHE A 166 -1.22 5.51 14.70
C PHE A 166 -1.36 6.75 15.60
N GLU A 167 -2.59 7.22 15.82
CA GLU A 167 -2.85 8.42 16.64
C GLU A 167 -2.54 8.19 18.12
N VAL A 168 -2.90 7.02 18.67
CA VAL A 168 -2.58 6.64 20.05
C VAL A 168 -1.08 6.48 20.23
N TRP A 169 -0.44 5.68 19.37
CA TRP A 169 1.00 5.46 19.45
C TRP A 169 1.78 6.78 19.39
N TYR A 170 1.41 7.69 18.47
CA TYR A 170 2.11 8.98 18.37
C TYR A 170 1.93 9.84 19.63
N SER A 171 0.75 9.79 20.25
CA SER A 171 0.49 10.50 21.50
C SER A 171 1.34 9.96 22.64
N GLU A 172 1.49 8.64 22.75
CA GLU A 172 2.35 7.97 23.72
C GLU A 172 3.84 8.26 23.47
N TYR A 173 4.26 8.22 22.20
CA TYR A 173 5.61 8.60 21.78
C TYR A 173 5.95 10.03 22.22
N LEU A 174 5.07 11.01 21.97
CA LEU A 174 5.31 12.38 22.41
C LEU A 174 5.42 12.52 23.94
N GLN A 175 4.61 11.77 24.70
CA GLN A 175 4.70 11.75 26.17
C GLN A 175 6.00 11.12 26.66
N SER A 176 6.55 10.14 25.94
CA SER A 176 7.84 9.53 26.29
C SER A 176 9.04 10.49 26.11
N LEU A 177 8.86 11.56 25.32
CA LEU A 177 9.89 12.58 25.07
C LEU A 177 9.83 13.76 26.05
N SER A 178 8.78 13.87 26.87
CA SER A 178 8.58 14.97 27.84
C SER A 178 9.09 14.62 29.22
#